data_AF-A0A562PUI7-F1
#
_entry.id   AF-A0A562PUI7-F1
#
_cell.length_a   1.000
_cell.length_b   1.000
_cell.length_c   1.000
_cell.angle_alpha   90.00
_cell.angle_beta   90.00
_cell.angle_gamma   90.00
#
_symmetry.space_group_name_H-M   'P 1'
#
loop_
_entity.id
_entity.type
_entity.pdbx_description
1 polymer ?
#
loop_
_entity_poly.entity_id
_entity_poly.type
_entity_poly.pdbx_seq_one_letter_code
_entity_poly.pdbx_strand_id
1 'polypeptide(L)'
;MESVSHTTSVVTPFISITIALVGLMFAVARATAAERAMVISWIAKTALITVMVIVIAWFSFRMFIFATSSGQPTRLEVVDFSLSFFNVVMYGKALLDYTSFLLKRGDKEVQAKLKQELEEEQRQHILSQAKLYTTQQIHELMEGMNKNLSSTLNNSGRQEAKTNEDNGRPTP
;
A
#
# COMPACT_ATOMS: atom_id res chain seq x y z
N MET A 1 31.77 -8.58 55.22
CA MET A 1 31.88 -7.41 54.32
C MET A 1 31.90 -7.96 52.90
N GLU A 2 30.72 -8.14 52.30
CA GLU A 2 30.60 -8.64 50.93
C GLU A 2 30.52 -7.45 49.98
N SER A 3 31.56 -7.29 49.15
CA SER A 3 31.56 -6.34 48.04
C SER A 3 30.79 -6.97 46.87
N VAL A 4 29.49 -6.72 46.79
CA VAL A 4 28.66 -7.17 45.66
C VAL A 4 28.78 -6.16 44.52
N SER A 5 29.68 -6.50 43.59
CA SER A 5 29.57 -6.36 42.12
C SER A 5 28.55 -5.35 41.57
N HIS A 6 29.02 -4.15 41.22
CA HIS A 6 28.29 -3.14 40.44
C HIS A 6 28.51 -3.27 38.91
N THR A 7 29.02 -4.39 38.40
CA THR A 7 29.33 -4.55 36.95
C THR A 7 28.16 -5.05 36.09
N THR A 8 27.01 -5.37 36.67
CA THR A 8 25.85 -5.94 35.93
C THR A 8 24.95 -4.92 35.24
N SER A 9 25.14 -3.61 35.43
CA SER A 9 24.16 -2.63 34.91
C SER A 9 24.41 -2.19 33.46
N VAL A 10 25.64 -2.30 32.93
CA VAL A 10 25.98 -1.76 31.60
C VAL A 10 26.05 -2.86 30.54
N VAL A 11 26.39 -4.10 30.90
CA VAL A 11 26.67 -5.19 29.93
C VAL A 11 25.38 -5.79 29.33
N THR A 12 24.30 -5.85 30.11
CA THR A 12 23.01 -6.43 29.74
C THR A 12 22.34 -5.77 28.52
N PRO A 13 22.31 -4.42 28.37
CA PRO A 13 21.78 -3.79 27.16
C PRO A 13 22.64 -4.07 25.91
N PHE A 14 23.97 -4.13 26.03
CA PHE A 14 24.84 -4.43 24.87
C PHE A 14 24.64 -5.85 24.34
N ILE A 15 24.53 -6.84 25.23
CA ILE A 15 24.26 -8.24 24.83
C ILE A 15 22.89 -8.33 24.12
N SER A 16 21.86 -7.67 24.67
CA SER A 16 20.51 -7.67 24.10
C SER A 16 20.46 -7.02 22.71
N ILE A 17 21.17 -5.91 22.51
CA ILE A 17 21.28 -5.23 21.21
C ILE A 17 22.01 -6.12 20.20
N THR A 18 23.06 -6.82 20.62
CA THR A 18 23.84 -7.70 19.74
C THR A 18 23.00 -8.90 19.28
N ILE A 19 22.24 -9.51 20.19
CA ILE A 19 21.31 -10.62 19.86
C ILE A 19 20.20 -10.13 18.92
N ALA A 20 19.65 -8.93 19.16
CA ALA A 20 18.66 -8.33 18.28
C ALA A 20 19.21 -8.05 16.87
N LEU A 21 20.45 -7.56 16.77
CA LEU A 21 21.16 -7.34 15.50
C LEU A 21 21.40 -8.63 14.73
N VAL A 22 21.87 -9.68 15.40
CA VAL A 22 22.08 -11.01 14.79
C VAL A 22 20.75 -11.61 14.32
N GLY A 23 19.70 -11.49 15.14
CA GLY A 23 18.34 -11.92 14.76
C GLY A 23 17.80 -11.15 13.56
N LEU A 24 18.04 -9.84 13.50
CA LEU A 24 17.66 -8.99 12.37
C LEU A 24 18.42 -9.39 11.09
N MET A 25 19.74 -9.62 11.16
CA MET A 25 20.52 -10.07 10.00
C MET A 25 20.06 -11.44 9.49
N PHE A 26 19.72 -12.36 10.39
CA PHE A 26 19.21 -13.68 10.01
C PHE A 26 17.82 -13.62 9.36
N ALA A 27 16.93 -12.78 9.90
CA ALA A 27 15.62 -12.51 9.31
C ALA A 27 15.75 -11.88 7.91
N VAL A 28 16.64 -10.89 7.75
CA VAL A 28 16.93 -10.28 6.44
C VAL A 28 17.55 -11.27 5.46
N ALA A 29 18.42 -12.17 5.92
CA ALA A 29 19.03 -13.22 5.09
C ALA A 29 18.04 -14.30 4.61
N ARG A 30 16.89 -14.44 5.27
CA ARG A 30 15.82 -15.38 4.87
C ARG A 30 14.62 -14.69 4.20
N ALA A 31 14.51 -13.38 4.36
CA ALA A 31 13.44 -12.57 3.77
C ALA A 31 13.51 -12.57 2.23
N THR A 32 12.34 -12.50 1.61
CA THR A 32 12.19 -12.32 0.15
C THR A 32 12.77 -10.96 -0.30
N ALA A 33 13.10 -10.81 -1.59
CA ALA A 33 13.70 -9.57 -2.11
C ALA A 33 12.84 -8.32 -1.82
N ALA A 34 11.51 -8.47 -1.79
CA ALA A 34 10.57 -7.40 -1.44
C ALA A 34 10.64 -7.01 0.05
N GLU A 35 10.68 -7.99 0.95
CA GLU A 35 10.81 -7.76 2.40
C GLU A 35 12.18 -7.16 2.76
N ARG A 36 13.26 -7.59 2.10
CA ARG A 36 14.59 -6.99 2.26
C ARG A 36 14.60 -5.52 1.85
N ALA A 37 13.98 -5.18 0.72
CA ALA A 37 13.88 -3.80 0.26
C ALA A 37 13.11 -2.92 1.27
N MET A 38 12.03 -3.46 1.85
CA MET A 38 11.28 -2.79 2.91
C MET A 38 12.16 -2.55 4.14
N VAL A 39 12.83 -3.59 4.66
CA VAL A 39 13.70 -3.48 5.83
C VAL A 39 14.86 -2.50 5.60
N ILE A 40 15.50 -2.54 4.44
CA ILE A 40 16.58 -1.61 4.07
C ILE A 40 16.06 -0.16 4.04
N SER A 41 14.87 0.07 3.49
CA SER A 41 14.23 1.40 3.51
C SER A 41 13.96 1.88 4.93
N TRP A 42 13.46 1.01 5.82
CA TRP A 42 13.25 1.35 7.23
C TRP A 42 14.58 1.66 7.94
N ILE A 43 15.61 0.83 7.75
CA ILE A 43 16.94 1.05 8.32
C ILE A 43 17.53 2.38 7.82
N ALA A 44 17.42 2.69 6.52
CA ALA A 44 17.92 3.94 5.96
C ALA A 44 17.20 5.16 6.56
N LYS A 45 15.88 5.10 6.72
CA LYS A 45 15.09 6.16 7.38
C LYS A 45 15.49 6.33 8.84
N THR A 46 15.60 5.24 9.58
CA THR A 46 16.01 5.27 10.99
C THR A 46 17.43 5.81 11.15
N ALA A 47 18.37 5.40 10.29
CA ALA A 47 19.74 5.90 10.30
C ALA A 47 19.79 7.42 10.04
N LEU A 48 19.03 7.91 9.06
CA LEU A 48 18.89 9.34 8.78
C LEU A 48 18.37 10.13 9.99
N ILE A 49 17.33 9.62 10.65
CA ILE A 49 16.76 10.25 11.85
C ILE A 49 17.78 10.23 13.00
N THR A 50 18.47 9.12 13.22
CA THR A 50 19.50 9.00 14.27
C THR A 50 20.64 9.98 14.05
N VAL A 51 21.17 10.08 12.83
CA VAL A 51 22.23 11.05 12.49
C VAL A 51 21.76 12.48 12.75
N MET A 52 20.51 12.80 12.38
CA MET A 52 19.93 14.12 12.64
C MET A 52 19.83 14.44 14.14
N VAL A 53 19.35 13.49 14.95
CA VAL A 53 19.28 13.66 16.41
C VAL A 53 20.67 13.93 17.00
N ILE A 54 21.70 13.21 16.51
CA ILE A 54 23.08 13.42 16.93
C ILE A 54 23.57 14.84 16.56
N VAL A 55 23.29 15.30 15.33
CA VAL A 55 23.68 16.64 14.87
C VAL A 55 23.00 17.74 15.69
N ILE A 56 21.71 17.60 16.00
CA ILE A 56 20.97 18.56 16.84
C ILE A 56 21.47 18.54 18.28
N ALA A 57 21.69 17.35 18.85
CA ALA A 57 22.23 17.21 20.20
C ALA A 57 23.62 17.83 20.31
N TRP A 58 24.50 17.59 19.33
CA TRP A 58 25.82 18.19 19.25
C TRP A 58 25.75 19.72 19.16
N PHE A 59 24.88 20.26 18.30
CA PHE A 59 24.70 21.70 18.19
C PHE A 59 24.12 22.33 19.47
N SER A 60 23.15 21.67 20.10
CA SER A 60 22.56 22.11 21.36
C SER A 60 23.60 22.14 22.49
N PHE A 61 24.49 21.16 22.51
CA PHE A 61 25.63 21.11 23.42
C PHE A 61 26.61 22.26 23.17
N ARG A 62 26.93 22.55 21.90
CA ARG A 62 27.76 23.72 21.52
C ARG A 62 27.11 25.04 21.94
N MET A 63 25.81 25.20 21.71
CA MET A 63 25.02 26.35 22.18
C MET A 63 25.10 26.51 23.71
N PHE A 64 24.96 25.41 24.45
CA PHE A 64 25.04 25.43 25.90
C PHE A 64 26.43 25.86 26.39
N ILE A 65 27.51 25.31 25.83
CA ILE A 65 28.88 25.74 26.16
C ILE A 65 29.09 27.23 25.83
N PHE A 66 28.62 27.68 24.66
CA PHE A 66 28.76 29.06 24.24
C PHE A 66 28.00 30.03 25.17
N ALA A 67 26.80 29.65 25.63
CA ALA A 67 25.97 30.48 26.50
C ALA A 67 26.43 30.48 27.97
N THR A 68 27.07 29.42 28.44
CA THR A 68 27.51 29.27 29.84
C THR A 68 28.99 29.61 30.06
N SER A 69 29.76 29.76 28.99
CA SER A 69 31.13 30.25 29.02
C SER A 69 31.17 31.68 29.59
N SER A 70 31.93 31.87 30.67
CA SER A 70 32.15 33.18 31.30
C SER A 70 33.20 34.04 30.57
N GLY A 71 33.83 33.52 29.52
CA GLY A 71 34.81 34.23 28.70
C GLY A 71 34.20 34.83 27.42
N GLN A 72 34.78 35.94 26.94
CA GLN A 72 34.44 36.44 25.60
C GLN A 72 34.79 35.38 24.55
N PRO A 73 33.86 35.03 23.66
CA PRO A 73 34.10 34.01 22.64
C PRO A 73 35.22 34.45 21.70
N THR A 74 36.15 33.55 21.46
CA THR A 74 37.26 33.78 20.55
C THR A 74 36.77 33.79 19.09
N ARG A 75 37.53 34.43 18.20
CA ARG A 75 37.18 34.48 16.76
C ARG A 75 37.00 33.08 16.15
N LEU A 76 37.80 32.10 16.60
CA LEU A 76 37.70 30.71 16.17
C LEU A 76 36.40 30.04 16.61
N GLU A 77 35.96 30.27 17.85
CA GLU A 77 34.70 29.72 18.36
C GLU A 77 33.48 30.29 17.65
N VAL A 78 33.52 31.58 17.28
CA VAL A 78 32.43 32.21 16.50
C VAL A 78 32.33 31.61 15.10
N VAL A 79 33.47 31.36 14.44
CA VAL A 79 33.49 30.71 13.11
C VAL A 79 33.01 29.27 13.18
N ASP A 80 33.47 28.50 14.18
CA ASP A 80 33.07 27.11 14.37
C ASP A 80 31.58 26.97 14.74
N PHE A 81 31.06 27.90 15.56
CA PHE A 81 29.64 28.02 15.86
C PHE A 81 28.82 28.32 14.61
N SER A 82 29.28 29.27 13.78
CA SER A 82 28.61 29.65 12.54
C SER A 82 28.57 28.49 11.55
N LEU A 83 29.67 27.76 11.38
CA LEU A 83 29.73 26.55 10.54
C LEU A 83 28.79 25.45 11.07
N SER A 84 28.77 25.25 12.39
CA SER A 84 27.87 24.29 13.03
C SER A 84 26.40 24.67 12.82
N PHE A 85 26.06 25.96 12.94
CA PHE A 85 24.72 26.47 12.66
C PHE A 85 24.34 26.27 11.20
N PHE A 86 25.21 26.61 10.24
CA PHE A 86 24.99 26.37 8.82
C PHE A 86 24.80 24.90 8.51
N ASN A 87 25.58 24.00 9.13
CA ASN A 87 25.40 22.56 9.01
C ASN A 87 24.01 22.14 9.47
N VAL A 88 23.57 22.57 10.66
CA VAL A 88 22.22 22.24 11.17
C VAL A 88 21.13 22.75 10.24
N VAL A 89 21.25 23.98 9.73
CA VAL A 89 20.27 24.56 8.78
C VAL A 89 20.25 23.77 7.46
N MET A 90 21.41 23.42 6.92
CA MET A 90 21.52 22.62 5.68
C MET A 90 20.95 21.22 5.86
N TYR A 91 21.31 20.52 6.94
CA TYR A 91 20.77 19.20 7.25
C TYR A 91 19.27 19.25 7.55
N GLY A 92 18.81 20.28 8.27
CA GLY A 92 17.39 20.51 8.54
C GLY A 92 16.59 20.73 7.25
N LYS A 93 17.12 21.52 6.31
CA LYS A 93 16.52 21.70 4.98
C LYS A 93 16.48 20.40 4.19
N ALA A 94 17.60 19.66 4.12
CA ALA A 94 17.64 18.36 3.47
C ALA A 94 16.61 17.38 4.05
N LEU A 95 16.35 17.49 5.36
CA LEU A 95 15.34 16.68 6.04
C LEU A 95 13.91 17.08 5.65
N LEU A 96 13.61 18.38 5.55
CA LEU A 96 12.32 18.88 5.07
C LEU A 96 12.08 18.47 3.62
N ASP A 97 13.11 18.52 2.78
CA ASP A 97 13.04 18.06 1.39
C ASP A 97 12.81 16.56 1.32
N TYR A 98 13.51 15.77 2.15
CA TYR A 98 13.35 14.31 2.21
C TYR A 98 11.97 13.89 2.75
N THR A 99 11.48 14.54 3.80
CA THR A 99 10.12 14.28 4.34
C THR A 99 9.04 14.70 3.35
N SER A 100 9.20 15.85 2.69
CA SER A 100 8.29 16.27 1.62
C SER A 100 8.30 15.29 0.44
N PHE A 101 9.47 14.75 0.08
CA PHE A 101 9.59 13.71 -0.95
C PHE A 101 8.89 12.42 -0.53
N LEU A 102 9.04 11.98 0.73
CA LEU A 102 8.36 10.79 1.24
C LEU A 102 6.84 10.96 1.28
N LEU A 103 6.34 12.13 1.72
CA LEU A 103 4.90 12.47 1.70
C LEU A 103 4.35 12.40 0.27
N LYS A 104 5.01 13.08 -0.68
CA LYS A 104 4.61 13.06 -2.10
C LYS A 104 4.64 11.66 -2.71
N ARG A 105 5.57 10.80 -2.27
CA ARG A 105 5.66 9.42 -2.76
C ARG A 105 4.56 8.54 -2.17
N GLY A 106 4.26 8.71 -0.88
CA GLY A 106 3.13 8.04 -0.22
C GLY A 106 1.80 8.39 -0.87
N ASP A 107 1.55 9.67 -1.15
CA ASP A 107 0.32 10.12 -1.83
C ASP A 107 0.17 9.51 -3.23
N LYS A 108 1.27 9.41 -3.99
CA LYS A 108 1.25 8.80 -5.32
C LYS A 108 0.97 7.30 -5.28
N GLU A 109 1.49 6.61 -4.28
CA GLU A 109 1.29 5.17 -4.13
C GLU A 109 -0.14 4.85 -3.67
N VAL A 110 -0.69 5.67 -2.77
CA VAL A 110 -2.10 5.63 -2.36
C VAL A 110 -3.02 5.95 -3.54
N GLN A 111 -2.73 6.99 -4.32
CA GLN A 111 -3.47 7.30 -5.55
C GLN A 111 -3.42 6.16 -6.57
N ALA A 112 -2.26 5.52 -6.75
CA ALA A 112 -2.12 4.41 -7.68
C ALA A 112 -2.99 3.21 -7.26
N LYS A 113 -3.02 2.88 -5.95
CA LYS A 113 -3.88 1.83 -5.41
C LYS A 113 -5.37 2.15 -5.55
N LEU A 114 -5.78 3.35 -5.16
CA LEU A 114 -7.18 3.80 -5.30
C LEU A 114 -7.63 3.79 -6.76
N LYS A 115 -6.76 4.18 -7.70
CA LYS A 115 -7.06 4.12 -9.12
C LYS A 115 -7.23 2.67 -9.61
N GLN A 116 -6.39 1.76 -9.12
CA GLN A 116 -6.46 0.34 -9.46
C GLN A 116 -7.74 -0.30 -8.92
N GLU A 117 -8.12 -0.01 -7.66
CA GLU A 117 -9.39 -0.45 -7.08
C GLU A 117 -10.60 0.08 -7.87
N LEU A 118 -10.57 1.35 -8.27
CA LEU A 118 -11.64 1.96 -9.07
C LEU A 118 -11.78 1.30 -10.45
N GLU A 119 -10.66 1.03 -11.14
CA GLU A 119 -10.66 0.34 -12.43
C GLU A 119 -11.20 -1.10 -12.30
N GLU A 120 -10.86 -1.77 -11.20
CA GLU A 120 -11.30 -3.14 -10.94
C GLU A 120 -12.80 -3.20 -10.61
N GLU A 121 -13.31 -2.25 -9.82
CA GLU A 121 -14.73 -2.10 -9.53
C GLU A 121 -15.54 -1.74 -10.79
N GLN A 122 -15.04 -0.82 -11.62
CA GLN A 122 -15.66 -0.51 -12.91
C GLN A 122 -15.71 -1.74 -13.83
N ARG A 123 -14.64 -2.54 -13.87
CA ARG A 123 -14.61 -3.76 -14.67
C ARG A 123 -15.62 -4.79 -14.18
N GLN A 124 -15.77 -4.95 -12.86
CA GLN A 124 -16.80 -5.82 -12.28
C GLN A 124 -18.21 -5.34 -12.60
N HIS A 125 -18.44 -4.02 -12.55
CA HIS A 125 -19.74 -3.43 -12.89
C HIS A 125 -20.08 -3.60 -14.37
N ILE A 126 -19.12 -3.44 -15.28
CA ILE A 126 -19.34 -3.69 -16.72
C ILE A 126 -19.66 -5.18 -16.96
N LEU A 127 -18.95 -6.08 -16.29
CA LEU A 127 -19.21 -7.52 -16.39
C LEU A 127 -20.58 -7.91 -15.84
N SER A 128 -21.05 -7.28 -14.76
CA SER A 128 -22.38 -7.54 -14.19
C SER A 128 -23.49 -7.04 -15.12
N GLN A 129 -23.33 -5.84 -15.71
CA GLN A 129 -24.28 -5.32 -16.70
C GLN A 129 -24.31 -6.18 -17.97
N ALA A 130 -23.15 -6.63 -18.45
CA ALA A 130 -23.08 -7.52 -19.62
C ALA A 130 -23.81 -8.85 -19.36
N LYS A 131 -23.66 -9.43 -18.15
CA LYS A 131 -24.39 -10.64 -17.76
C LYS A 131 -25.90 -10.40 -17.74
N LEU A 132 -26.36 -9.32 -17.11
CA LEU A 132 -27.79 -8.98 -17.06
C LEU A 132 -28.38 -8.79 -18.46
N TYR A 133 -27.69 -8.07 -19.33
CA TYR A 133 -28.11 -7.85 -20.71
C TYR A 133 -28.19 -9.16 -21.52
N THR A 134 -27.20 -10.04 -21.35
CA THR A 134 -27.19 -11.36 -21.99
C THR A 134 -28.35 -12.23 -21.48
N THR A 135 -28.63 -12.21 -20.18
CA THR A 135 -29.77 -12.94 -19.60
C THR A 135 -31.10 -12.42 -20.13
N GLN A 136 -31.26 -11.10 -20.31
CA GLN A 136 -32.47 -10.53 -20.91
C GLN A 136 -32.66 -10.98 -22.36
N GLN A 137 -31.62 -10.93 -23.20
CA GLN A 137 -31.72 -11.41 -24.58
C GLN A 137 -32.07 -12.90 -24.65
N ILE A 138 -31.47 -13.73 -23.79
CA ILE A 138 -31.79 -15.17 -23.73
C ILE A 138 -33.26 -15.37 -23.33
N HIS A 139 -33.76 -14.57 -22.37
CA HIS A 139 -35.15 -14.67 -21.93
C HIS A 139 -36.14 -14.29 -23.06
N GLU A 140 -35.88 -13.18 -23.76
CA GLU A 140 -36.67 -12.75 -24.92
C GLU A 140 -36.63 -13.80 -26.05
N LEU A 141 -35.47 -14.41 -26.30
CA LEU A 141 -35.32 -15.47 -27.29
C LEU A 141 -36.14 -16.72 -26.92
N MET A 142 -36.08 -17.14 -25.64
CA MET A 142 -36.88 -18.28 -25.15
C MET A 142 -38.37 -18.01 -25.25
N GLU A 143 -38.81 -16.78 -24.93
CA GLU A 143 -40.22 -16.41 -25.02
C GLU A 143 -40.70 -16.38 -26.48
N GLY A 144 -39.88 -15.85 -27.38
CA GLY A 144 -40.13 -15.87 -28.83
C GLY A 144 -40.19 -17.30 -29.39
N MET A 145 -39.26 -18.16 -29.00
CA MET A 145 -39.28 -19.59 -29.37
C MET A 145 -40.52 -20.31 -28.84
N ASN A 146 -40.91 -20.08 -27.59
CA ASN A 146 -42.08 -20.71 -26.99
C ASN A 146 -43.40 -20.28 -27.66
N LYS A 147 -43.52 -18.98 -27.99
CA LYS A 147 -44.64 -18.45 -28.78
C LYS A 147 -44.69 -19.09 -30.17
N ASN A 148 -43.55 -19.21 -30.85
CA ASN A 148 -43.48 -19.86 -32.15
C ASN A 148 -43.90 -21.33 -32.06
N LEU A 149 -43.33 -22.11 -31.13
CA LEU A 149 -43.69 -23.52 -30.90
C LEU A 149 -45.19 -23.70 -30.63
N SER A 150 -45.77 -22.85 -29.77
CA SER A 150 -47.20 -22.87 -29.46
C SER A 150 -48.06 -22.58 -30.69
N SER A 151 -47.64 -21.62 -31.52
CA SER A 151 -48.35 -21.29 -32.77
C SER A 151 -48.27 -22.42 -33.81
N THR A 152 -47.13 -23.11 -33.91
CA THR A 152 -46.93 -24.25 -34.81
C THR A 152 -47.77 -25.45 -34.35
N LEU A 153 -47.77 -25.76 -33.05
CA LEU A 153 -48.60 -26.83 -32.47
C LEU A 153 -50.10 -26.57 -32.64
N ASN A 154 -50.57 -25.33 -32.40
CA ASN A 154 -51.98 -24.98 -32.56
C ASN A 154 -52.43 -25.01 -34.04
N ASN A 155 -51.55 -24.66 -34.97
CA ASN A 155 -51.82 -24.77 -36.41
C ASN A 155 -51.75 -26.23 -36.91
N SER A 156 -50.87 -27.06 -36.34
CA SER A 156 -50.77 -28.49 -36.68
C SER A 156 -52.03 -29.26 -36.26
N GLY A 157 -52.56 -29.02 -35.05
CA GLY A 157 -53.82 -29.64 -34.60
C GLY A 157 -55.05 -29.19 -35.41
N ARG A 158 -55.00 -27.98 -35.99
CA ARG A 158 -56.08 -27.44 -36.84
C ARG A 158 -56.06 -27.99 -38.27
N GLN A 159 -54.92 -28.47 -38.76
CA GLN A 159 -54.84 -29.19 -40.02
C GLN A 159 -55.34 -30.62 -39.88
N GLU A 160 -55.01 -31.34 -38.81
CA GLU A 160 -55.52 -32.71 -38.56
C GLU A 160 -57.06 -32.76 -38.43
N ALA A 161 -57.68 -31.72 -37.86
CA ALA A 161 -59.15 -31.63 -37.77
C ALA A 161 -59.83 -31.42 -39.14
N LYS A 162 -59.16 -30.77 -40.11
CA LYS A 162 -59.72 -30.55 -41.45
C LYS A 162 -59.54 -31.74 -42.39
N THR A 163 -58.51 -32.57 -42.20
CA THR A 163 -58.30 -33.76 -43.04
C THR A 163 -59.24 -34.92 -42.69
N ASN A 164 -59.83 -34.93 -41.49
CA ASN A 164 -60.77 -35.97 -41.06
C ASN A 164 -62.25 -35.67 -41.37
N GLU A 165 -62.61 -34.45 -41.80
CA GLU A 165 -63.99 -34.10 -42.17
C GLU A 165 -64.35 -34.41 -43.64
N ASP A 166 -63.40 -34.75 -44.50
CA ASP A 166 -63.63 -34.92 -45.96
C ASP A 166 -63.74 -36.39 -46.44
N ASN A 167 -63.63 -37.38 -45.54
CA ASN A 167 -63.72 -38.81 -45.88
C ASN A 167 -65.09 -39.46 -45.56
N GLY A 168 -66.14 -38.66 -45.36
CA GLY A 168 -67.42 -39.13 -44.80
C GLY A 168 -68.69 -38.88 -45.60
N ARG A 169 -68.63 -38.61 -46.92
CA ARG A 169 -69.86 -38.37 -47.72
C ARG A 169 -70.03 -39.38 -48.86
N PRO A 170 -71.04 -40.27 -48.81
CA PRO A 170 -71.40 -41.09 -49.95
C PRO A 170 -72.17 -40.24 -50.97
N THR A 171 -71.72 -40.23 -52.22
CA THR A 171 -72.49 -39.69 -53.35
C THR A 171 -73.46 -40.75 -53.88
N PRO A 172 -74.68 -40.35 -54.29
CA PRO A 172 -75.72 -41.23 -54.84
C PRO A 172 -75.41 -41.74 -56.25
#